data_AF-A0A250VVN8-F1
#
_entry.id   AF-A0A250VVN8-F1
#
_cell.length_a   1.000
_cell.length_b   1.000
_cell.length_c   1.000
_cell.angle_alpha   90.00
_cell.angle_beta   90.00
_cell.angle_gamma   90.00
#
_symmetry.space_group_name_H-M   'P 1'
#
loop_
_entity.id
_entity.type
_entity.pdbx_description
1 polymer ?
#
loop_
_entity_poly.entity_id
_entity_poly.type
_entity_poly.pdbx_seq_one_letter_code
_entity_poly.pdbx_strand_id
1 'polypeptide(L)'
;MAEESLRRFLEGEVGGFDADPNQTVADYLNAWLTAKALVLKPTTMARYRDYVRNDLVPAFGTLKLDQLAHRHISAFVTSQLAACRGRTTLYRCLAALSSALGDAVRRHRLPRNPVSPVLLRRPPSPERRIWTAEEAARFLTHCHRADPEMADLFDVLSGTGMRKGEALGLHWDDVHLDQGVLYVRCTLSAIDNNHLVITTPKTRSSRGWVAISPRVATALRRQARSAHRTRGRRRC
;
A
#
# COMPACT_ATOMS: atom_id res chain seq x y z
N MET A 1 23.72 5.67 -34.66
CA MET A 1 22.57 5.18 -33.87
C MET A 1 22.39 3.67 -34.02
N ALA A 2 22.09 3.12 -35.20
CA ALA A 2 21.86 1.68 -35.39
C ALA A 2 23.09 0.79 -35.10
N GLU A 3 24.28 1.23 -35.51
CA GLU A 3 25.54 0.49 -35.35
C GLU A 3 25.99 0.40 -33.88
N GLU A 4 25.70 1.43 -33.09
CA GLU A 4 26.01 1.49 -31.65
C GLU A 4 25.03 0.63 -30.84
N SER A 5 23.75 0.60 -31.21
CA SER A 5 22.75 -0.30 -30.63
C SER A 5 23.06 -1.78 -30.90
N LEU A 6 23.51 -2.10 -32.12
CA LEU A 6 23.90 -3.47 -32.48
C LEU A 6 25.16 -3.92 -31.74
N ARG A 7 26.18 -3.06 -31.64
CA ARG A 7 27.40 -3.37 -30.90
C ARG A 7 27.14 -3.64 -29.42
N ARG A 8 26.25 -2.87 -28.79
CA ARG A 8 25.86 -3.09 -27.39
C ARG A 8 25.02 -4.35 -27.18
N PHE A 9 24.17 -4.70 -28.14
CA PHE A 9 23.42 -5.96 -28.11
C PHE A 9 24.38 -7.16 -28.13
N LEU A 10 25.38 -7.12 -29.02
CA LEU A 10 26.42 -8.17 -29.11
C LEU A 10 27.31 -8.23 -27.85
N GLU A 11 27.67 -7.09 -27.26
CA GLU A 11 28.38 -7.05 -25.96
C GLU A 11 27.53 -7.61 -24.81
N GLY A 12 26.20 -7.45 -24.87
CA GLY A 12 25.23 -8.06 -23.97
C GLY A 12 25.21 -9.59 -24.07
N GLU A 13 25.16 -10.14 -25.29
CA GLU A 13 25.21 -11.60 -25.51
C GLU A 13 26.50 -12.23 -24.97
N VAL A 14 27.65 -11.57 -25.17
CA VAL A 14 28.95 -12.05 -24.64
C VAL A 14 29.00 -12.00 -23.10
N GLY A 15 28.27 -11.07 -22.48
CA GLY A 15 28.12 -10.95 -21.03
C GLY A 15 26.99 -11.78 -20.41
N GLY A 16 26.16 -12.47 -21.21
CA GLY A 16 24.98 -13.22 -20.76
C GLY A 16 23.78 -12.34 -20.39
N PHE A 17 23.66 -11.13 -20.95
CA PHE A 17 22.57 -10.18 -20.72
C PHE A 17 21.77 -9.91 -22.01
N ASP A 18 20.47 -10.23 -21.98
CA ASP A 18 19.52 -9.94 -23.05
C ASP A 18 18.90 -8.54 -22.81
N ALA A 19 19.67 -7.52 -23.20
CA ALA A 19 19.23 -6.14 -23.15
C ALA A 19 18.72 -5.71 -24.52
N ASP A 20 17.41 -5.52 -24.66
CA ASP A 20 16.84 -4.81 -25.80
C ASP A 20 17.36 -3.37 -25.79
N PRO A 21 18.22 -2.98 -26.75
CA PRO A 21 18.88 -1.67 -26.76
C PRO A 21 17.89 -0.52 -26.99
N ASN A 22 16.67 -0.83 -27.43
CA ASN A 22 15.64 0.15 -27.68
C ASN A 22 14.61 0.25 -26.56
N GLN A 23 14.60 -0.67 -25.59
CA GLN A 23 13.65 -0.62 -24.50
C GLN A 23 13.87 0.62 -23.63
N THR A 24 12.84 1.45 -23.51
CA THR A 24 12.87 2.61 -22.60
C THR A 24 12.58 2.19 -21.17
N VAL A 25 12.95 3.04 -20.20
CA VAL A 25 12.57 2.85 -18.80
C VAL A 25 11.05 2.85 -18.64
N ALA A 26 10.33 3.67 -19.40
CA ALA A 26 8.86 3.69 -19.36
C ALA A 26 8.27 2.34 -19.78
N ASP A 27 8.71 1.80 -20.92
CA ASP A 27 8.23 0.51 -21.45
C ASP A 27 8.52 -0.62 -20.46
N TYR A 28 9.75 -0.64 -19.92
CA TYR A 28 10.14 -1.63 -18.91
C TYR A 28 9.27 -1.55 -17.65
N LEU A 29 9.08 -0.35 -17.09
CA LEU A 29 8.28 -0.18 -15.88
C LEU A 29 6.81 -0.56 -16.10
N ASN A 30 6.23 -0.24 -17.25
CA ASN A 30 4.85 -0.63 -17.58
C ASN A 30 4.68 -2.15 -17.74
N ALA A 31 5.63 -2.81 -18.43
CA ALA A 31 5.65 -4.27 -18.52
C ALA A 31 5.84 -4.92 -17.14
N TRP A 32 6.73 -4.37 -16.32
CA TRP A 32 6.96 -4.81 -14.95
C TRP A 32 5.71 -4.68 -14.07
N LEU A 33 4.98 -3.56 -14.16
CA LEU A 33 3.71 -3.37 -13.45
C LEU A 33 2.68 -4.42 -13.85
N THR A 34 2.57 -4.75 -15.14
CA THR A 34 1.65 -5.77 -15.66
C THR A 34 1.96 -7.14 -15.04
N ALA A 35 3.24 -7.53 -15.00
CA ALA A 35 3.66 -8.77 -14.36
C ALA A 35 3.41 -8.77 -12.84
N LYS A 36 3.64 -7.63 -12.17
CA LYS A 36 3.43 -7.50 -10.72
C LYS A 36 1.96 -7.52 -10.32
N ALA A 37 1.05 -7.08 -11.19
CA ALA A 37 -0.37 -7.09 -10.92
C ALA A 37 -0.92 -8.50 -10.64
N LEU A 38 -0.26 -9.54 -11.17
CA LEU A 38 -0.65 -10.95 -10.95
C LEU A 38 -0.31 -11.48 -9.56
N VAL A 39 0.65 -10.86 -8.86
CA VAL A 39 1.20 -11.37 -7.59
C VAL A 39 1.00 -10.43 -6.41
N LEU A 40 0.83 -9.12 -6.66
CA LEU A 40 0.70 -8.12 -5.60
C LEU A 40 -0.76 -7.88 -5.21
N LYS A 41 -0.96 -7.54 -3.94
CA LYS A 41 -2.27 -7.06 -3.47
C LYS A 41 -2.65 -5.77 -4.22
N PRO A 42 -3.96 -5.56 -4.51
CA PRO A 42 -4.44 -4.37 -5.21
C PRO A 42 -3.96 -3.03 -4.62
N THR A 43 -3.90 -2.93 -3.29
CA THR A 43 -3.44 -1.71 -2.59
C THR A 43 -1.96 -1.40 -2.82
N THR A 44 -1.11 -2.43 -2.85
CA THR A 44 0.32 -2.27 -3.18
C THR A 44 0.49 -1.93 -4.65
N MET A 45 -0.27 -2.60 -5.52
CA MET A 45 -0.24 -2.39 -6.96
C MET A 45 -0.62 -0.95 -7.34
N ALA A 46 -1.70 -0.42 -6.74
CA ALA A 46 -2.10 0.97 -6.94
C ALA A 46 -0.97 1.94 -6.57
N ARG A 47 -0.30 1.73 -5.43
CA ARG A 47 0.85 2.56 -5.03
C ARG A 47 2.03 2.48 -5.99
N TYR A 48 2.35 1.29 -6.50
CA TYR A 48 3.41 1.14 -7.49
C TYR A 48 3.07 1.86 -8.79
N ARG A 49 1.82 1.72 -9.26
CA ARG A 49 1.33 2.42 -10.44
C ARG A 49 1.38 3.94 -10.23
N ASP A 50 1.01 4.47 -9.07
CA ASP A 50 1.10 5.90 -8.76
C ASP A 50 2.55 6.40 -8.86
N TYR A 51 3.51 5.69 -8.26
CA TYR A 51 4.93 6.07 -8.34
C TYR A 51 5.47 6.00 -9.76
N VAL A 52 5.15 4.93 -10.49
CA VAL A 52 5.60 4.78 -11.88
C VAL A 52 5.02 5.89 -12.75
N ARG A 53 3.71 6.11 -12.71
CA ARG A 53 3.01 7.05 -13.59
C ARG A 53 3.35 8.51 -13.28
N ASN A 54 3.38 8.88 -11.99
CA ASN A 54 3.46 10.28 -11.60
C ASN A 54 4.89 10.75 -11.30
N ASP A 55 5.81 9.83 -11.01
CA ASP A 55 7.17 10.18 -10.61
C ASP A 55 8.23 9.60 -11.56
N LEU A 56 8.24 8.28 -11.75
CA LEU A 56 9.35 7.59 -12.43
C LEU A 56 9.33 7.75 -13.95
N VAL A 57 8.16 7.62 -14.58
CA VAL A 57 8.01 7.83 -16.03
C VAL A 57 8.28 9.28 -16.42
N PRO A 58 7.75 10.30 -15.71
CA PRO A 58 8.11 11.69 -16.01
C PRO A 58 9.61 11.98 -15.83
N ALA A 59 10.27 11.36 -14.85
CA ALA A 59 11.69 11.61 -14.58
C ALA A 59 12.65 10.84 -15.51
N PHE A 60 12.33 9.59 -15.84
CA PHE A 60 13.27 8.67 -16.48
C PHE A 60 12.73 8.00 -17.75
N GLY A 61 11.46 8.18 -18.07
CA GLY A 61 10.75 7.37 -19.06
C GLY A 61 11.33 7.44 -20.47
N THR A 62 11.94 8.56 -20.85
CA THR A 62 12.57 8.75 -22.16
C THR A 62 13.95 8.11 -22.28
N LEU A 63 14.59 7.79 -21.15
CA LEU A 63 15.90 7.15 -21.14
C LEU A 63 15.77 5.69 -21.58
N LYS A 64 16.78 5.19 -22.29
CA LYS A 64 16.94 3.75 -22.48
C LYS A 64 17.25 3.07 -21.15
N LEU A 65 16.80 1.83 -21.00
CA LEU A 65 16.93 1.09 -19.73
C LEU A 65 18.41 0.93 -19.34
N ASP A 66 19.28 0.62 -20.30
CA ASP A 66 20.73 0.47 -20.14
C ASP A 66 21.44 1.80 -19.81
N GLN A 67 20.87 2.93 -20.25
CA GLN A 67 21.39 4.28 -19.99
C GLN A 67 21.00 4.83 -18.61
N LEU A 68 20.05 4.20 -17.91
CA LEU A 68 19.64 4.64 -16.58
C LEU A 68 20.77 4.44 -15.57
N ALA A 69 21.46 5.53 -15.24
CA ALA A 69 22.58 5.53 -14.32
C ALA A 69 22.22 6.11 -12.94
N HIS A 70 23.04 5.77 -11.95
CA HIS A 70 22.92 6.27 -10.57
C HIS A 70 22.81 7.79 -10.49
N ARG A 71 23.60 8.53 -11.29
CA ARG A 71 23.58 10.01 -11.36
C ARG A 71 22.19 10.61 -11.66
N HIS A 72 21.38 9.95 -12.51
CA HIS A 72 20.04 10.44 -12.85
C HIS A 72 19.12 10.31 -11.64
N ILE A 73 19.24 9.20 -10.91
CA ILE A 73 18.45 8.94 -9.70
C ILE A 73 18.87 9.89 -8.58
N SER A 74 20.17 10.15 -8.41
CA SER A 74 20.67 11.15 -7.46
C SER A 74 20.12 12.55 -7.75
N ALA A 75 20.15 12.98 -9.02
CA ALA A 75 19.60 14.27 -9.42
C ALA A 75 18.08 14.38 -9.14
N PHE A 76 17.32 13.32 -9.44
CA PHE A 76 15.90 13.24 -9.11
C PHE A 76 15.64 13.31 -7.60
N VAL A 77 16.44 12.63 -6.78
CA VAL A 77 16.30 12.71 -5.32
C VAL A 77 16.52 14.14 -4.82
N THR A 78 17.58 14.80 -5.30
CA THR A 78 17.88 16.19 -4.94
C THR A 78 16.74 17.12 -5.33
N SER A 79 16.22 17.02 -6.56
CA SER A 79 15.12 17.88 -7.01
C SER A 79 13.83 17.65 -6.21
N GLN A 80 13.50 16.40 -5.89
CA GLN A 80 12.31 16.10 -5.09
C GLN A 80 12.42 16.59 -3.64
N LEU A 81 13.62 16.55 -3.04
CA LEU A 81 13.86 17.10 -1.72
C LEU A 81 13.80 18.64 -1.73
N ALA A 82 14.34 19.28 -2.77
CA ALA A 82 14.21 20.72 -2.97
C ALA A 82 12.76 21.17 -3.14
N ALA A 83 11.92 20.35 -3.78
CA ALA A 83 10.48 20.55 -3.89
C ALA A 83 9.69 20.17 -2.61
N CYS A 84 10.36 20.06 -1.45
CA CYS A 84 9.77 19.74 -0.15
C CYS A 84 8.94 18.44 -0.11
N ARG A 85 9.24 17.46 -0.97
CA ARG A 85 8.51 16.19 -0.97
C ARG A 85 8.77 15.41 0.32
N GLY A 86 7.70 14.82 0.87
CA GLY A 86 7.79 13.99 2.06
C GLY A 86 8.79 12.83 1.90
N ARG A 87 9.79 12.76 2.80
CA ARG A 87 10.90 11.79 2.75
C ARG A 87 10.43 10.34 2.69
N THR A 88 9.37 10.00 3.43
CA THR A 88 8.78 8.65 3.43
C THR A 88 8.22 8.27 2.07
N THR A 89 7.56 9.21 1.40
CA THR A 89 6.99 9.00 0.06
C THR A 89 8.10 8.82 -0.96
N LEU A 90 9.14 9.67 -0.93
CA LEU A 90 10.28 9.55 -1.82
C LEU A 90 11.05 8.23 -1.61
N TYR A 91 11.29 7.84 -0.35
CA TYR A 91 11.89 6.54 -0.02
C TYR A 91 11.09 5.37 -0.61
N ARG A 92 9.75 5.38 -0.50
CA ARG A 92 8.88 4.32 -1.05
C ARG A 92 8.90 4.29 -2.58
N CYS A 93 8.94 5.45 -3.22
CA CYS A 93 9.09 5.57 -4.67
C CYS A 93 10.42 4.94 -5.14
N LEU A 94 11.53 5.28 -4.50
CA LEU A 94 12.84 4.67 -4.80
C LEU A 94 12.89 3.17 -4.49
N ALA A 95 12.21 2.72 -3.44
CA ALA A 95 12.11 1.29 -3.14
C ALA A 95 11.35 0.52 -4.23
N ALA A 96 10.29 1.12 -4.81
CA ALA A 96 9.58 0.55 -5.95
C ALA A 96 10.48 0.49 -7.20
N LEU A 97 11.20 1.59 -7.51
CA LEU A 97 12.17 1.61 -8.60
C LEU A 97 13.28 0.57 -8.41
N SER A 98 13.83 0.47 -7.20
CA SER A 98 14.86 -0.53 -6.86
C SER A 98 14.34 -1.95 -7.00
N SER A 99 13.08 -2.21 -6.63
CA SER A 99 12.44 -3.52 -6.85
C SER A 99 12.32 -3.84 -8.33
N ALA A 100 11.89 -2.89 -9.15
CA ALA A 100 11.77 -3.05 -10.59
C ALA A 100 13.13 -3.30 -11.27
N LEU A 101 14.16 -2.54 -10.92
CA LEU A 101 15.49 -2.70 -11.53
C LEU A 101 16.23 -3.92 -10.97
N GLY A 102 15.97 -4.32 -9.73
CA GLY A 102 16.44 -5.61 -9.21
C GLY A 102 15.82 -6.80 -9.95
N ASP A 103 14.56 -6.68 -10.37
CA ASP A 103 13.91 -7.65 -11.26
C ASP A 103 14.50 -7.67 -12.67
N ALA A 104 15.00 -6.53 -13.17
CA ALA A 104 15.71 -6.46 -14.45
C ALA A 104 17.05 -7.19 -14.36
N VAL A 105 17.81 -6.96 -13.28
CA VAL A 105 19.07 -7.65 -13.02
C VAL A 105 18.88 -9.16 -12.90
N ARG A 106 17.87 -9.61 -12.15
CA ARG A 106 17.52 -11.05 -12.03
C ARG A 106 17.17 -11.71 -13.37
N ARG A 107 16.66 -10.93 -14.32
CA ARG A 107 16.32 -11.40 -15.67
C ARG A 107 17.41 -11.09 -16.68
N HIS A 108 18.61 -10.75 -16.23
CA HIS A 108 19.75 -10.44 -17.08
C HIS A 108 19.47 -9.31 -18.09
N ARG A 109 18.59 -8.35 -17.76
CA ARG A 109 18.37 -7.15 -18.59
C ARG A 109 19.28 -5.98 -18.22
N LEU A 110 19.82 -6.01 -17.00
CA LEU A 110 20.77 -5.03 -16.51
C LEU A 110 21.91 -5.76 -15.78
N PRO A 111 23.16 -5.29 -15.92
CA PRO A 111 24.28 -5.90 -15.21
C PRO A 111 24.24 -5.60 -13.69
N ARG A 112 23.68 -4.44 -13.30
CA ARG A 112 23.58 -4.02 -11.91
C ARG A 112 22.40 -3.08 -11.71
N ASN A 113 21.93 -2.99 -10.47
CA ASN A 113 20.84 -2.07 -10.11
C ASN A 113 21.40 -0.64 -9.90
N PRO A 114 21.04 0.34 -10.73
CA PRO A 114 21.57 1.70 -10.63
C PRO A 114 21.08 2.48 -9.40
N VAL A 115 20.06 1.99 -8.69
CA VAL A 115 19.63 2.56 -7.41
C VAL A 115 20.61 2.25 -6.28
N SER A 116 21.51 1.28 -6.47
CA SER A 116 22.56 0.95 -5.50
C SER A 116 23.82 1.80 -5.75
N PRO A 117 24.44 2.40 -4.71
CA PRO A 117 24.10 2.32 -3.29
C PRO A 117 22.87 3.16 -2.89
N VAL A 118 22.22 2.79 -1.78
CA VAL A 118 20.98 3.42 -1.31
C VAL A 118 21.15 4.93 -1.09
N LEU A 119 20.41 5.74 -1.85
CA LEU A 119 20.44 7.21 -1.79
C LEU A 119 19.69 7.83 -0.60
N LEU A 120 18.67 7.12 -0.09
CA LEU A 120 17.81 7.58 0.99
C LEU A 120 17.61 6.46 2.01
N ARG A 121 18.02 6.72 3.25
CA ARG A 121 17.72 5.84 4.37
C ARG A 121 16.22 5.88 4.66
N ARG A 122 15.68 4.75 5.10
CA ARG A 122 14.30 4.65 5.57
C ARG A 122 14.11 5.66 6.71
N PRO A 123 13.19 6.64 6.58
CA PRO A 123 12.92 7.55 7.66
C PRO A 123 12.43 6.78 8.90
N PRO A 124 12.82 7.18 10.12
CA PRO A 124 12.25 6.61 11.33
C PRO A 124 10.74 6.84 11.32
N SER A 125 10.00 5.87 11.85
CA SER A 125 8.57 6.09 12.07
C SER A 125 8.43 7.05 13.25
N PRO A 126 7.64 8.13 13.13
CA PRO A 126 7.43 9.02 14.26
C PRO A 126 6.80 8.22 15.40
N GLU A 127 7.23 8.54 16.62
CA GLU A 127 6.63 7.97 17.82
C GLU A 127 5.15 8.35 17.85
N ARG A 128 4.30 7.36 18.11
CA ARG A 128 2.86 7.59 18.23
C ARG A 128 2.55 7.83 19.68
N ARG A 129 1.99 8.99 20.00
CA ARG A 129 1.39 9.22 21.31
C ARG A 129 0.30 8.19 21.56
N ILE A 130 0.44 7.44 22.65
CA ILE A 130 -0.56 6.51 23.14
C ILE A 130 -1.41 7.27 24.16
N TRP A 131 -2.73 7.11 24.05
CA TRP A 131 -3.66 7.73 25.00
C TRP A 131 -3.66 7.01 26.33
N THR A 132 -3.84 7.77 27.42
CA THR A 132 -4.21 7.17 28.71
C THR A 132 -5.64 6.65 28.66
N ALA A 133 -6.02 5.83 29.64
CA ALA A 133 -7.39 5.33 29.75
C ALA A 133 -8.41 6.47 29.88
N GLU A 134 -8.07 7.54 30.62
CA GLU A 134 -8.92 8.71 30.81
C GLU A 134 -9.07 9.52 29.53
N GLU A 135 -7.99 9.68 28.76
CA GLU A 135 -8.01 10.35 27.46
C GLU A 135 -8.90 9.61 26.46
N ALA A 136 -8.74 8.29 26.37
CA ALA A 136 -9.56 7.44 25.52
C ALA A 136 -11.04 7.46 25.94
N ALA A 137 -11.32 7.39 27.25
CA ALA A 137 -12.69 7.46 27.77
C ALA A 137 -13.35 8.82 27.46
N ARG A 138 -12.62 9.93 27.62
CA ARG A 138 -13.08 11.27 27.28
C ARG A 138 -13.37 11.40 25.78
N PHE A 139 -12.49 10.88 24.92
CA PHE A 139 -12.70 10.84 23.48
C PHE A 139 -13.98 10.07 23.11
N LEU A 140 -14.13 8.84 23.60
CA LEU A 140 -15.31 8.01 23.31
C LEU A 140 -16.61 8.65 23.82
N THR A 141 -16.57 9.29 24.99
CA THR A 141 -17.72 10.01 25.57
C THR A 141 -18.15 11.17 24.67
N HIS A 142 -17.18 11.92 24.14
CA HIS A 142 -17.46 12.98 23.17
C HIS A 142 -18.05 12.42 21.88
N CYS A 143 -17.47 11.34 21.31
CA CYS A 143 -17.98 10.72 20.09
C CYS A 143 -19.42 10.24 20.23
N HIS A 144 -19.81 9.61 21.35
CA HIS A 144 -21.19 9.19 21.57
C HIS A 144 -22.20 10.35 21.58
N ARG A 145 -21.75 11.58 21.88
CA ARG A 145 -22.61 12.78 21.84
C ARG A 145 -22.65 13.42 20.46
N ALA A 146 -21.52 13.42 19.74
CA ALA A 146 -21.38 14.12 18.47
C ALA A 146 -21.79 13.26 17.26
N ASP A 147 -21.40 11.99 17.24
CA ASP A 147 -21.66 11.03 16.16
C ASP A 147 -21.79 9.61 16.74
N PRO A 148 -23.02 9.19 17.12
CA PRO A 148 -23.25 7.89 17.71
C PRO A 148 -22.88 6.71 16.80
N GLU A 149 -23.03 6.85 15.48
CA GLU A 149 -22.71 5.77 14.53
C GLU A 149 -21.20 5.55 14.45
N MET A 150 -20.43 6.64 14.40
CA MET A 150 -18.97 6.53 14.38
C MET A 150 -18.40 6.13 15.75
N ALA A 151 -19.08 6.49 16.84
CA ALA A 151 -18.70 6.07 18.18
C ALA A 151 -18.71 4.54 18.36
N ASP A 152 -19.68 3.84 17.78
CA ASP A 152 -19.74 2.37 17.81
C ASP A 152 -18.52 1.74 17.14
N LEU A 153 -18.04 2.31 16.03
CA LEU A 153 -16.81 1.87 15.38
C LEU A 153 -15.58 2.09 16.28
N PHE A 154 -15.50 3.23 16.96
CA PHE A 154 -14.39 3.51 17.87
C PHE A 154 -14.39 2.60 19.11
N ASP A 155 -15.57 2.27 19.65
CA ASP A 155 -15.71 1.28 20.72
C ASP A 155 -15.14 -0.08 20.29
N VAL A 156 -15.49 -0.54 19.08
CA VAL A 156 -14.96 -1.80 18.51
C VAL A 156 -13.45 -1.72 18.35
N LEU A 157 -12.93 -0.66 17.72
CA LEU A 157 -11.48 -0.53 17.47
C LEU A 157 -10.68 -0.48 18.76
N SER A 158 -11.13 0.32 19.74
CA SER A 158 -10.45 0.46 21.03
C SER A 158 -10.56 -0.81 21.87
N GLY A 159 -11.69 -1.52 21.81
CA GLY A 159 -11.93 -2.71 22.63
C GLY A 159 -11.35 -4.01 22.07
N THR A 160 -10.99 -4.06 20.78
CA THR A 160 -10.49 -5.27 20.12
C THR A 160 -9.06 -5.14 19.59
N GLY A 161 -8.56 -3.91 19.41
CA GLY A 161 -7.27 -3.67 18.77
C GLY A 161 -7.22 -3.99 17.27
N MET A 162 -8.38 -4.27 16.65
CA MET A 162 -8.47 -4.55 15.21
C MET A 162 -8.03 -3.35 14.39
N ARG A 163 -7.48 -3.61 13.19
CA ARG A 163 -7.20 -2.54 12.23
C ARG A 163 -8.51 -1.99 11.69
N LYS A 164 -8.54 -0.68 11.40
CA LYS A 164 -9.72 0.00 10.81
C LYS A 164 -10.38 -0.79 9.67
N GLY A 165 -9.60 -1.26 8.70
CA GLY A 165 -10.15 -2.01 7.57
C GLY A 165 -10.73 -3.37 7.97
N GLU A 166 -10.18 -4.02 8.99
CA GLU A 166 -10.71 -5.29 9.52
C GLU A 166 -12.08 -5.05 10.19
N ALA A 167 -12.22 -4.00 11.00
CA ALA A 167 -13.50 -3.63 11.61
C ALA A 167 -14.56 -3.24 10.56
N LEU A 168 -14.16 -2.47 9.54
CA LEU A 168 -15.06 -2.08 8.43
C LEU A 168 -15.40 -3.24 7.49
N GLY A 169 -14.61 -4.31 7.49
CA GLY A 169 -14.84 -5.52 6.69
C GLY A 169 -15.57 -6.63 7.47
N LEU A 170 -16.03 -6.36 8.69
CA LEU A 170 -16.71 -7.36 9.51
C LEU A 170 -18.05 -7.75 8.90
N HIS A 171 -18.32 -9.07 8.83
CA HIS A 171 -19.61 -9.60 8.39
C HIS A 171 -20.41 -10.05 9.62
N TRP A 172 -21.74 -9.89 9.60
CA TRP A 172 -22.59 -10.29 10.73
C TRP A 172 -22.50 -11.77 11.06
N ASP A 173 -22.31 -12.62 10.05
CA ASP A 173 -22.10 -14.08 10.23
C ASP A 173 -20.81 -14.42 10.98
N ASP A 174 -19.86 -13.50 11.06
CA ASP A 174 -18.60 -13.66 11.78
C ASP A 174 -18.69 -13.10 13.23
N VAL A 175 -19.87 -12.65 13.69
CA VAL A 175 -20.06 -12.02 15.02
C VAL A 175 -20.96 -12.87 15.90
N HIS A 176 -20.40 -13.44 16.97
CA HIS A 176 -21.11 -14.29 17.92
C HIS A 176 -21.22 -13.59 19.28
N LEU A 177 -22.21 -12.71 19.39
CA LEU A 177 -22.40 -11.84 20.57
C LEU A 177 -22.64 -12.62 21.86
N ASP A 178 -23.32 -13.76 21.79
CA ASP A 178 -23.64 -14.58 22.97
C ASP A 178 -22.40 -15.33 23.49
N GLN A 179 -21.47 -15.66 22.59
CA GLN A 179 -20.19 -16.28 22.91
C GLN A 179 -19.11 -15.23 23.24
N GLY A 180 -19.39 -13.94 23.04
CA GLY A 180 -18.44 -12.87 23.27
C GLY A 180 -17.22 -12.95 22.34
N VAL A 181 -17.40 -13.41 21.10
CA VAL A 181 -16.30 -13.50 20.11
C VAL A 181 -16.72 -13.01 18.73
N LEU A 182 -15.73 -12.58 17.93
CA LEU A 182 -15.87 -12.32 16.49
C LEU A 182 -14.71 -12.94 15.71
N TYR A 183 -14.90 -13.15 14.41
CA TYR A 183 -13.88 -13.69 13.52
C TYR A 183 -13.40 -12.66 12.48
N VAL A 184 -12.09 -12.42 12.42
CA VAL A 184 -11.49 -11.47 11.46
C VAL A 184 -11.17 -12.18 10.14
N ARG A 185 -12.13 -12.17 9.21
CA ARG A 185 -11.99 -12.86 7.92
C ARG A 185 -11.26 -12.04 6.85
N CYS A 186 -11.64 -10.77 6.73
CA CYS A 186 -11.27 -9.89 5.63
C CYS A 186 -11.00 -8.45 6.09
N THR A 187 -10.54 -7.61 5.18
CA THR A 187 -10.30 -6.20 5.42
C THR A 187 -10.83 -5.37 4.26
N LEU A 188 -11.57 -4.31 4.57
CA LEU A 188 -12.04 -3.33 3.59
C LEU A 188 -10.94 -2.28 3.36
N SER A 189 -10.58 -2.08 2.10
CA SER A 189 -9.60 -1.08 1.68
C SER A 189 -10.17 -0.20 0.58
N ALA A 190 -9.83 1.09 0.59
CA ALA A 190 -10.14 2.02 -0.49
C ALA A 190 -8.94 2.15 -1.44
N ILE A 191 -9.20 2.04 -2.74
CA ILE A 191 -8.20 2.13 -3.82
C ILE A 191 -8.71 3.15 -4.86
N ASP A 192 -7.82 3.82 -5.57
CA ASP A 192 -8.14 4.64 -6.76
C ASP A 192 -9.35 5.58 -6.59
N ASN A 193 -9.21 6.58 -5.72
CA ASN A 193 -10.27 7.53 -5.42
C ASN A 193 -11.56 6.86 -4.89
N ASN A 194 -11.40 6.02 -3.86
CA ASN A 194 -12.47 5.47 -3.02
C ASN A 194 -13.22 4.26 -3.59
N HIS A 195 -12.66 3.54 -4.56
CA HIS A 195 -13.15 2.22 -4.92
C HIS A 195 -12.89 1.23 -3.78
N LEU A 196 -13.98 0.75 -3.17
CA LEU A 196 -13.94 -0.14 -2.03
C LEU A 196 -13.66 -1.58 -2.49
N VAL A 197 -12.64 -2.20 -1.91
CA VAL A 197 -12.23 -3.57 -2.22
C VAL A 197 -12.08 -4.36 -0.94
N ILE A 198 -12.72 -5.53 -0.90
CA ILE A 198 -12.52 -6.51 0.16
C ILE A 198 -11.27 -7.32 -0.16
N THR A 199 -10.33 -7.37 0.78
CA THR A 199 -9.08 -8.11 0.63
C THR A 199 -8.77 -8.95 1.85
N THR A 200 -7.73 -9.77 1.77
CA THR A 200 -7.23 -10.53 2.93
C THR A 200 -6.45 -9.62 3.88
N PRO A 201 -6.52 -9.87 5.21
CA PRO A 201 -5.77 -9.09 6.19
C PRO A 201 -4.28 -9.01 5.87
N LYS A 202 -3.63 -7.95 6.37
CA LYS A 202 -2.24 -7.64 6.00
C LYS A 202 -1.28 -8.78 6.34
N THR A 203 -1.50 -9.48 7.45
CA THR A 203 -0.71 -10.64 7.86
C THR A 203 -1.64 -11.83 8.12
N ARG A 204 -1.12 -13.06 7.93
CA ARG A 204 -1.86 -14.29 8.22
C ARG A 204 -2.28 -14.37 9.69
N SER A 205 -1.44 -13.87 10.59
CA SER A 205 -1.71 -13.79 12.04
C SER A 205 -2.88 -12.88 12.41
N SER A 206 -3.32 -11.98 11.52
CA SER A 206 -4.49 -11.13 11.78
C SER A 206 -5.81 -11.80 11.42
N ARG A 207 -5.79 -13.02 10.86
CA ARG A 207 -6.98 -13.85 10.70
C ARG A 207 -7.14 -14.72 11.94
N GLY A 208 -8.22 -14.53 12.66
CA GLY A 208 -8.48 -15.30 13.87
C GLY A 208 -9.70 -14.81 14.64
N TRP A 209 -10.00 -15.57 15.69
CA TRP A 209 -11.01 -15.22 16.68
C TRP A 209 -10.49 -14.12 17.62
N VAL A 210 -11.36 -13.16 17.91
CA VAL A 210 -11.09 -12.05 18.83
C VAL A 210 -12.20 -12.03 19.87
N ALA A 211 -11.81 -12.11 21.14
CA ALA A 211 -12.74 -11.94 22.25
C ALA A 211 -13.20 -10.48 22.31
N ILE A 212 -14.49 -10.27 22.58
CA ILE A 212 -15.10 -8.95 22.69
C ILE A 212 -15.62 -8.70 24.10
N SER A 213 -15.41 -7.48 24.60
CA SER A 213 -15.95 -7.06 25.90
C SER A 213 -17.45 -6.77 25.81
N PRO A 214 -18.18 -6.73 26.94
CA PRO A 214 -19.60 -6.35 26.96
C PRO A 214 -19.86 -4.98 26.32
N ARG A 215 -18.91 -4.04 26.41
CA ARG A 215 -18.97 -2.73 25.76
C ARG A 215 -18.99 -2.85 24.24
N VAL A 216 -18.05 -3.63 23.68
CA VAL A 216 -17.99 -3.90 22.24
C VAL A 216 -19.23 -4.65 21.76
N ALA A 217 -19.69 -5.65 22.51
CA ALA A 217 -20.93 -6.36 22.19
C ALA A 217 -22.14 -5.41 22.17
N THR A 218 -22.21 -4.45 23.09
CA THR A 218 -23.27 -3.44 23.10
C THR A 218 -23.21 -2.52 21.89
N ALA A 219 -22.01 -2.06 21.50
CA ALA A 219 -21.81 -1.27 20.28
C ALA A 219 -22.26 -2.03 19.03
N LEU A 220 -21.87 -3.31 18.89
CA LEU A 220 -22.31 -4.15 17.78
C LEU A 220 -23.85 -4.37 17.79
N ARG A 221 -24.48 -4.56 18.96
CA ARG A 221 -25.95 -4.64 19.04
C ARG A 221 -26.65 -3.35 18.62
N ARG A 222 -26.07 -2.18 18.89
CA ARG A 222 -26.61 -0.89 18.42
C ARG A 222 -26.50 -0.79 16.90
N GLN A 223 -25.33 -1.12 16.34
CA GLN A 223 -25.13 -1.13 14.90
C GLN A 223 -26.14 -2.08 14.22
N ALA A 224 -26.26 -3.33 14.67
CA ALA A 224 -27.16 -4.32 14.08
C ALA A 224 -28.60 -3.79 13.94
N ARG A 225 -29.10 -3.06 14.96
CA ARG A 225 -30.42 -2.43 14.94
C ARG A 225 -30.52 -1.31 13.91
N SER A 226 -29.48 -0.47 13.80
CA SER A 226 -29.41 0.60 12.80
C SER A 226 -29.35 0.04 11.37
N ALA A 227 -28.57 -1.01 11.11
CA ALA A 227 -28.46 -1.63 9.78
C ALA A 227 -29.79 -2.20 9.26
N HIS A 228 -30.61 -2.80 10.14
CA HIS A 228 -31.94 -3.29 9.79
C HIS A 228 -32.89 -2.15 9.37
N ARG A 229 -32.81 -0.99 10.04
CA ARG A 229 -33.60 0.20 9.69
C ARG A 229 -33.21 0.77 8.32
N THR A 230 -31.92 0.79 8.00
CA THR A 230 -31.42 1.34 6.73
C THR A 230 -31.72 0.42 5.54
N ARG A 231 -31.72 -0.91 5.73
CA ARG A 231 -32.14 -1.88 4.70
C ARG A 231 -33.64 -1.81 4.40
N GLY A 232 -34.48 -1.50 5.39
CA GLY A 232 -35.92 -1.26 5.18
C GLY A 232 -36.21 -0.01 4.35
N ARG A 233 -35.40 1.05 4.50
CA ARG A 233 -35.54 2.31 3.75
C ARG A 233 -35.09 2.27 2.29
N ARG A 234 -34.22 1.34 1.91
CA ARG A 234 -33.71 1.18 0.53
C ARG A 234 -34.58 0.26 -0.35
N ARG A 235 -35.70 -0.25 0.19
CA ARG A 235 -36.66 -1.11 -0.52
C ARG A 235 -38.00 -0.42 -0.82
N CYS A 236 -38.07 0.90 -0.66
CA CYS A 236 -39.18 1.74 -1.13
C CYS A 236 -38.70 2.61 -2.30
#